data_AF-A0A7X6Y9K4-F1
#
_entry.id   AF-A0A7X6Y9K4-F1
#
_cell.length_a   1.000
_cell.length_b   1.000
_cell.length_c   1.000
_cell.angle_alpha   90.00
_cell.angle_beta   90.00
_cell.angle_gamma   90.00
#
_symmetry.space_group_name_H-M   'P 1'
#
loop_
_entity.id
_entity.type
_entity.pdbx_description
1 polymer ?
#
loop_
_entity_poly.entity_id
_entity_poly.type
_entity_poly.pdbx_seq_one_letter_code
_entity_poly.pdbx_strand_id
1 'polypeptide(L)'
;LFRQTKEQWQAVKTYFAARFLNIKMEIVLFGLIGVLGAAMETVPFEALLSGFLEMVMSLGYGGTFILSLALVYVISVAALVGVHPLVSLTILLVAVNPAAVGLSPLFVGYLLLGGYGIALINSPFSGTLLLVSGQLDHSPWEVGLKWNKFYLLLYPSLLVGLMLLLGF
;
A
#
# COMPACT_ATOMS: atom_id res chain seq x y z
N LEU A 1 36.56 -7.56 -24.80
CA LEU A 1 35.12 -7.70 -25.11
C LEU A 1 34.57 -9.08 -24.72
N PHE A 2 34.93 -10.21 -25.36
CA PHE A 2 34.37 -11.54 -25.04
C PHE A 2 34.68 -12.11 -23.63
N ARG A 3 35.77 -11.67 -22.98
CA ARG A 3 36.13 -12.10 -21.62
C ARG A 3 35.29 -11.38 -20.55
N GLN A 4 35.02 -10.11 -20.79
CA GLN A 4 34.19 -9.23 -19.96
C GLN A 4 32.73 -9.68 -19.93
N THR A 5 32.20 -10.17 -21.06
CA THR A 5 30.81 -10.68 -21.13
C THR A 5 30.64 -12.01 -20.39
N LYS A 6 31.65 -12.89 -20.36
CA LYS A 6 31.62 -14.12 -19.54
C LYS A 6 31.66 -13.81 -18.05
N GLU A 7 32.50 -12.88 -17.62
CA GLU A 7 32.58 -12.43 -16.22
C GLU A 7 31.29 -11.74 -15.77
N GLN A 8 30.71 -10.88 -16.60
CA GLN A 8 29.39 -10.28 -16.34
C GLN A 8 28.29 -11.35 -16.21
N TRP A 9 28.28 -12.36 -17.07
CA TRP A 9 27.31 -13.44 -16.97
C TRP A 9 27.52 -14.29 -15.70
N GLN A 10 28.76 -14.54 -15.30
CA GLN A 10 29.02 -15.22 -14.03
C GLN A 10 28.56 -14.36 -12.85
N ALA A 11 28.83 -13.06 -12.86
CA ALA A 11 28.36 -12.13 -11.83
C ALA A 11 26.82 -12.11 -11.71
N VAL A 12 26.11 -12.04 -12.85
CA VAL A 12 24.63 -12.11 -12.87
C VAL A 12 24.13 -13.45 -12.32
N LYS A 13 24.72 -14.57 -12.72
CA LYS A 13 24.31 -15.90 -12.21
C LYS A 13 24.54 -16.03 -10.71
N THR A 14 25.69 -15.58 -10.21
CA THR A 14 26.01 -15.59 -8.77
C THR A 14 25.08 -14.66 -8.00
N TYR A 15 24.77 -13.48 -8.55
CA TYR A 15 23.82 -12.55 -7.96
C TYR A 15 22.40 -13.12 -7.90
N PHE A 16 21.90 -13.72 -8.98
CA PHE A 16 20.60 -14.39 -8.97
C PHE A 16 20.58 -15.56 -8.00
N ALA A 17 21.60 -16.42 -7.99
CA ALA A 17 21.67 -17.56 -7.06
C ALA A 17 21.69 -17.11 -5.59
N ALA A 18 22.43 -16.03 -5.27
CA ALA A 18 22.47 -15.46 -3.93
C ALA A 18 21.14 -14.77 -3.53
N ARG A 19 20.50 -14.06 -4.47
CA ARG A 19 19.28 -13.27 -4.20
C ARG A 19 18.00 -14.11 -4.24
N PHE A 20 18.01 -15.24 -4.94
CA PHE A 20 16.91 -16.21 -4.98
C PHE A 20 16.58 -16.78 -3.59
N LEU A 21 17.57 -16.84 -2.68
CA LEU A 21 17.37 -17.23 -1.29
C LEU A 21 16.63 -16.14 -0.48
N ASN A 22 16.79 -14.86 -0.83
CA ASN A 22 16.18 -13.73 -0.12
C ASN A 22 14.72 -13.45 -0.54
N ILE A 23 14.31 -13.80 -1.77
CA ILE A 23 12.90 -13.64 -2.21
C ILE A 23 11.95 -14.68 -1.60
N LYS A 24 12.47 -15.72 -0.93
CA LYS A 24 11.63 -16.76 -0.29
C LYS A 24 10.63 -16.16 0.70
N MET A 25 11.04 -15.15 1.47
CA MET A 25 10.17 -14.47 2.41
C MET A 25 9.06 -13.68 1.69
N GLU A 26 9.36 -13.06 0.55
CA GLU A 26 8.35 -12.39 -0.27
C GLU A 26 7.35 -13.39 -0.84
N ILE A 27 7.81 -14.52 -1.39
CA ILE A 27 6.92 -15.58 -1.91
C ILE A 27 5.97 -16.10 -0.81
N VAL A 28 6.51 -16.36 0.38
CA VAL A 28 5.71 -16.78 1.54
C VAL A 28 4.72 -15.68 1.94
N LEU A 29 5.16 -14.42 2.02
CA LEU A 29 4.32 -13.30 2.38
C LEU A 29 3.16 -13.11 1.38
N PHE A 30 3.43 -13.08 0.08
CA PHE A 30 2.40 -12.97 -0.95
C PHE A 30 1.43 -14.16 -0.91
N GLY A 31 1.94 -15.37 -0.68
CA GLY A 31 1.10 -16.56 -0.48
C GLY A 31 0.18 -16.43 0.73
N LEU A 32 0.72 -16.00 1.88
CA LEU A 32 -0.06 -15.77 3.11
C LEU A 32 -1.09 -14.65 2.94
N ILE A 33 -0.76 -13.59 2.21
CA ILE A 33 -1.69 -12.50 1.90
C ILE A 33 -2.82 -13.00 1.00
N GLY A 34 -2.54 -13.86 0.02
CA GLY A 34 -3.57 -14.50 -0.79
C GLY A 34 -4.52 -15.36 0.05
N VAL A 35 -3.98 -16.19 0.95
CA VAL A 35 -4.78 -16.98 1.89
C VAL A 35 -5.58 -16.09 2.85
N LEU A 36 -5.00 -15.01 3.34
CA LEU A 36 -5.68 -14.03 4.19
C LEU A 36 -6.86 -13.39 3.44
N GLY A 37 -6.67 -12.97 2.19
CA GLY A 37 -7.75 -12.42 1.35
C GLY A 37 -8.92 -13.40 1.24
N ALA A 38 -8.64 -14.65 0.87
CA ALA A 38 -9.66 -15.69 0.78
C ALA A 38 -10.36 -15.99 2.13
N ALA A 39 -9.61 -15.94 3.24
CA ALA A 39 -10.21 -16.11 4.58
C ALA A 39 -11.12 -14.92 4.95
N MET A 40 -10.74 -13.70 4.58
CA MET A 40 -11.51 -12.49 4.88
C MET A 40 -12.81 -12.40 4.08
N GLU A 41 -12.92 -13.04 2.91
CA GLU A 41 -14.20 -13.15 2.18
C GLU A 41 -15.29 -13.86 2.98
N THR A 42 -14.92 -14.70 3.95
CA THR A 42 -15.89 -15.38 4.84
C THR A 42 -16.38 -14.51 5.98
N VAL A 43 -15.73 -13.37 6.25
CA VAL A 43 -16.08 -12.46 7.32
C VAL A 43 -17.09 -11.42 6.80
N PRO A 44 -18.25 -11.22 7.46
CA PRO A 44 -19.25 -10.25 7.02
C PRO A 44 -18.83 -8.81 7.39
N PHE A 45 -17.74 -8.32 6.80
CA PHE A 45 -17.22 -6.97 7.05
C PHE A 45 -18.24 -5.88 6.72
N GLU A 46 -19.03 -6.06 5.67
CA GLU A 46 -20.12 -5.14 5.32
C GLU A 46 -21.10 -4.96 6.48
N ALA A 47 -21.48 -6.03 7.16
CA ALA A 47 -22.39 -5.95 8.31
C ALA A 47 -21.74 -5.19 9.48
N LEU A 48 -20.45 -5.38 9.72
CA LEU A 48 -19.70 -4.69 10.78
C LEU A 48 -19.54 -3.18 10.52
N LEU A 49 -19.39 -2.79 9.26
CA LEU A 49 -19.13 -1.39 8.87
C LEU A 49 -20.37 -0.65 8.37
N SER A 50 -21.47 -1.33 8.06
CA SER A 50 -22.70 -0.77 7.47
C SER A 50 -23.17 0.52 8.13
N GLY A 51 -23.40 0.52 9.45
CA GLY A 51 -23.87 1.72 10.16
C GLY A 51 -22.88 2.88 10.16
N PHE A 52 -21.57 2.59 10.14
CA PHE A 52 -20.54 3.63 10.00
C PHE A 52 -20.50 4.19 8.58
N LEU A 53 -20.55 3.32 7.57
CA LEU A 53 -20.54 3.72 6.16
C LEU A 53 -21.79 4.52 5.80
N GLU A 54 -22.98 4.09 6.24
CA GLU A 54 -24.23 4.85 6.04
C GLU A 54 -24.14 6.25 6.65
N MET A 55 -23.63 6.36 7.88
CA MET A 55 -23.43 7.64 8.54
C MET A 55 -22.48 8.54 7.74
N VAL A 56 -21.34 8.01 7.29
CA VAL A 56 -20.36 8.79 6.50
C VAL A 56 -20.96 9.20 5.16
N MET A 57 -21.61 8.28 4.45
CA MET A 57 -22.21 8.55 3.13
C MET A 57 -23.40 9.52 3.21
N SER A 58 -24.08 9.63 4.35
CA SER A 58 -25.15 10.62 4.56
C SER A 58 -24.67 12.08 4.45
N LEU A 59 -23.35 12.32 4.55
CA LEU A 59 -22.73 13.63 4.36
C LEU A 59 -22.54 14.02 2.88
N GLY A 60 -23.02 13.19 1.94
CA GLY A 60 -22.91 13.42 0.50
C GLY A 60 -21.45 13.47 0.03
N TYR A 61 -21.09 14.48 -0.77
CA TYR A 61 -19.72 14.65 -1.29
C TYR A 61 -18.66 14.74 -0.19
N GLY A 62 -19.00 15.33 0.96
CA GLY A 62 -18.09 15.36 2.11
C GLY A 62 -17.81 13.96 2.67
N GLY A 63 -18.83 13.11 2.68
CA GLY A 63 -18.73 11.70 3.09
C GLY A 63 -17.79 10.90 2.21
N THR A 64 -17.98 11.00 0.88
CA THR A 64 -17.09 10.35 -0.10
C THR A 64 -15.64 10.79 0.06
N PHE A 65 -15.40 12.09 0.26
CA PHE A 65 -14.05 12.61 0.50
C PHE A 65 -13.41 12.03 1.76
N ILE A 66 -14.16 12.00 2.87
CA ILE A 66 -13.70 11.45 4.17
C ILE A 66 -13.39 9.96 4.04
N LEU A 67 -14.29 9.18 3.42
CA LEU A 67 -14.09 7.75 3.20
C LEU A 67 -12.84 7.51 2.35
N SER A 68 -12.67 8.27 1.27
CA SER A 68 -11.53 8.13 0.36
C SER A 68 -10.20 8.40 1.06
N LEU A 69 -10.14 9.45 1.88
CA LEU A 69 -8.97 9.73 2.71
C LEU A 69 -8.71 8.62 3.72
N ALA A 70 -9.76 8.11 4.39
CA ALA A 70 -9.64 7.05 5.36
C ALA A 70 -9.01 5.78 4.74
N LEU A 71 -9.44 5.39 3.53
CA LEU A 71 -8.86 4.23 2.83
C LEU A 71 -7.35 4.38 2.58
N VAL A 72 -6.92 5.56 2.14
CA VAL A 72 -5.50 5.85 1.86
C VAL A 72 -4.68 5.91 3.15
N TYR A 73 -5.19 6.59 4.18
CA TYR A 73 -4.47 6.80 5.43
C TYR A 73 -4.38 5.55 6.29
N VAL A 74 -5.41 4.69 6.32
CA VAL A 74 -5.36 3.43 7.08
C VAL A 74 -4.21 2.56 6.62
N ILE A 75 -3.98 2.43 5.31
CA ILE A 75 -2.84 1.68 4.76
C ILE A 75 -1.53 2.31 5.22
N SER A 76 -1.41 3.63 5.10
CA SER A 76 -0.19 4.37 5.42
C SER A 76 0.15 4.28 6.91
N VAL A 77 -0.81 4.51 7.80
CA VAL A 77 -0.63 4.49 9.26
C VAL A 77 -0.34 3.07 9.76
N ALA A 78 -1.05 2.06 9.25
CA ALA A 78 -0.76 0.66 9.58
C ALA A 78 0.69 0.30 9.22
N ALA A 79 1.19 0.81 8.10
CA ALA A 79 2.57 0.59 7.69
C ALA A 79 3.60 1.29 8.60
N LEU A 80 3.25 2.38 9.27
CA LEU A 80 4.14 3.05 10.24
C LEU A 80 4.31 2.25 11.54
N VAL A 81 3.41 1.32 11.84
CA VAL A 81 3.51 0.43 13.01
C VAL A 81 3.99 -0.97 12.65
N GLY A 82 4.47 -1.17 11.43
CA GLY A 82 5.10 -2.41 10.97
C GLY A 82 4.15 -3.41 10.29
N VAL A 83 2.88 -3.06 10.09
CA VAL A 83 2.00 -3.88 9.25
C VAL A 83 2.44 -3.74 7.80
N HIS A 84 2.69 -4.86 7.12
CA HIS A 84 3.10 -4.80 5.72
C HIS A 84 1.99 -4.11 4.88
N PRO A 85 2.31 -3.07 4.06
CA PRO A 85 1.30 -2.28 3.35
C PRO A 85 0.31 -3.11 2.52
N LEU A 86 0.81 -4.20 1.93
CA LEU A 86 -0.01 -5.10 1.11
C LEU A 86 -1.07 -5.85 1.94
N VAL A 87 -0.80 -6.16 3.22
CA VAL A 87 -1.78 -6.80 4.11
C VAL A 87 -2.98 -5.88 4.29
N SER A 88 -2.73 -4.61 4.64
CA SER A 88 -3.78 -3.60 4.81
C SER A 88 -4.57 -3.37 3.51
N LEU A 89 -3.87 -3.30 2.37
CA LEU A 89 -4.51 -3.17 1.05
C LEU A 89 -5.45 -4.35 0.77
N THR A 90 -5.01 -5.59 1.01
CA THR A 90 -5.83 -6.79 0.76
C THR A 90 -7.05 -6.85 1.67
N ILE A 91 -6.90 -6.52 2.95
CA ILE A 91 -8.03 -6.47 3.88
C ILE A 91 -9.06 -5.44 3.42
N LEU A 92 -8.63 -4.21 3.08
CA LEU A 92 -9.54 -3.16 2.63
C LEU A 92 -10.21 -3.47 1.29
N LEU A 93 -9.52 -4.16 0.38
CA LEU A 93 -10.08 -4.59 -0.89
C LEU A 93 -11.26 -5.54 -0.72
N VAL A 94 -11.21 -6.41 0.30
CA VAL A 94 -12.29 -7.34 0.63
C VAL A 94 -13.37 -6.68 1.51
N ALA A 95 -12.96 -5.79 2.43
CA ALA A 95 -13.87 -5.17 3.39
C ALA A 95 -14.75 -4.06 2.79
N VAL A 96 -14.34 -3.46 1.67
CA VAL A 96 -15.05 -2.33 1.07
C VAL A 96 -15.65 -2.74 -0.26
N ASN A 97 -16.96 -2.92 -0.28
CA ASN A 97 -17.72 -3.08 -1.51
C ASN A 97 -18.00 -1.71 -2.14
N PRO A 98 -17.40 -1.38 -3.31
CA PRO A 98 -17.55 -0.07 -3.93
C PRO A 98 -19.01 0.29 -4.22
N ALA A 99 -19.82 -0.69 -4.65
CA ALA A 99 -21.22 -0.45 -4.99
C ALA A 99 -22.07 -0.09 -3.76
N ALA A 100 -21.76 -0.65 -2.59
CA ALA A 100 -22.46 -0.36 -1.34
C ALA A 100 -22.26 1.09 -0.87
N VAL A 101 -21.14 1.73 -1.26
CA VAL A 101 -20.82 3.13 -0.94
C VAL A 101 -21.00 4.07 -2.14
N GLY A 102 -21.62 3.59 -3.23
CA GLY A 102 -21.89 4.41 -4.41
C GLY A 102 -20.64 4.85 -5.18
N LEU A 103 -19.54 4.10 -5.09
CA LEU A 103 -18.26 4.38 -5.74
C LEU A 103 -17.96 3.37 -6.84
N SER A 104 -17.22 3.80 -7.86
CA SER A 104 -16.76 2.88 -8.90
C SER A 104 -15.66 1.95 -8.38
N PRO A 105 -15.59 0.68 -8.83
CA PRO A 105 -14.49 -0.22 -8.46
C PRO A 105 -13.11 0.32 -8.84
N LEU A 106 -13.02 1.03 -9.97
CA LEU A 106 -11.79 1.70 -10.39
C LEU A 106 -11.37 2.79 -9.42
N PHE A 107 -12.31 3.62 -8.95
CA PHE A 107 -12.02 4.66 -7.96
C PHE A 107 -11.43 4.07 -6.68
N VAL A 108 -12.09 3.07 -6.09
CA VAL A 108 -11.59 2.40 -4.88
C VAL A 108 -10.24 1.74 -5.14
N GLY A 109 -10.06 1.06 -6.27
CA GLY A 109 -8.79 0.44 -6.64
C GLY A 109 -7.62 1.44 -6.70
N TYR A 110 -7.83 2.60 -7.32
CA TYR A 110 -6.81 3.65 -7.38
C TYR A 110 -6.49 4.26 -6.01
N LEU A 111 -7.50 4.47 -5.15
CA LEU A 111 -7.27 4.94 -3.79
C LEU A 111 -6.40 3.96 -2.99
N LEU A 112 -6.74 2.66 -3.03
CA LEU A 112 -5.98 1.64 -2.32
C LEU A 112 -4.55 1.51 -2.87
N LEU A 113 -4.37 1.51 -4.19
CA LEU A 113 -3.04 1.49 -4.82
C LEU A 113 -2.22 2.74 -4.46
N GLY A 114 -2.85 3.91 -4.43
CA GLY A 114 -2.22 5.15 -3.98
C GLY A 114 -1.76 5.07 -2.54
N GLY A 115 -2.63 4.59 -1.63
CA GLY A 115 -2.28 4.37 -0.22
C GLY A 115 -1.13 3.38 -0.03
N TYR A 116 -1.13 2.28 -0.79
CA TYR A 116 -0.03 1.33 -0.81
C TYR A 116 1.29 1.97 -1.27
N GLY A 117 1.28 2.75 -2.35
CA GLY A 117 2.46 3.44 -2.85
C GLY A 117 3.03 4.44 -1.83
N ILE A 118 2.17 5.23 -1.18
CA ILE A 118 2.58 6.16 -0.13
C ILE A 118 3.21 5.39 1.04
N ALA A 119 2.58 4.30 1.47
CA ALA A 119 3.08 3.46 2.55
C ALA A 119 4.46 2.87 2.25
N LEU A 120 4.73 2.44 1.00
CA LEU A 120 6.05 1.95 0.60
C LEU A 120 7.16 3.00 0.76
N ILE A 121 6.86 4.28 0.50
CA ILE A 121 7.87 5.36 0.54
C ILE A 121 8.07 5.88 1.97
N ASN A 122 7.03 5.84 2.82
CA ASN A 122 7.05 6.49 4.13
C ASN A 122 7.25 5.53 5.31
N SER A 123 6.99 4.24 5.13
CA SER A 123 7.11 3.25 6.21
C SER A 123 8.57 2.90 6.51
N PRO A 124 9.05 3.06 7.76
CA PRO A 124 10.41 2.67 8.17
C PRO A 124 10.67 1.16 8.09
N PHE A 125 9.62 0.36 7.84
CA PHE A 125 9.68 -1.09 7.71
C PHE A 125 9.64 -1.58 6.26
N SER A 126 9.43 -0.68 5.29
CA SER A 126 9.39 -1.08 3.88
C SER A 126 10.79 -1.42 3.38
N GLY A 127 10.91 -2.49 2.58
CA GLY A 127 12.20 -2.88 2.00
C GLY A 127 12.81 -1.80 1.12
N THR A 128 11.97 -1.06 0.37
CA THR A 128 12.39 0.07 -0.46
C THR A 128 13.03 1.17 0.37
N LEU A 129 12.40 1.59 1.47
CA LEU A 129 12.93 2.66 2.30
C LEU A 129 14.14 2.19 3.11
N LEU A 130 14.15 0.96 3.62
CA LEU A 130 15.31 0.38 4.30
C LEU A 130 16.55 0.37 3.39
N LEU A 131 16.38 0.03 2.11
CA LEU A 131 17.46 0.07 1.14
C LEU A 131 17.95 1.50 0.87
N VAL A 132 17.04 2.45 0.66
CA VAL A 132 17.40 3.85 0.39
C VAL A 132 18.06 4.49 1.62
N SER A 133 17.50 4.30 2.81
CA SER A 133 18.07 4.81 4.06
C SER A 133 19.44 4.24 4.35
N GLY A 134 19.68 2.95 4.09
CA GLY A 134 20.99 2.33 4.18
C GLY A 134 22.01 2.85 3.16
N GLN A 135 21.58 3.28 1.97
CA GLN A 135 22.47 3.93 1.00
C GLN A 135 22.80 5.39 1.37
N LEU A 136 21.91 6.04 2.10
CA LEU A 136 22.07 7.42 2.55
C LEU A 136 22.77 7.52 3.91
N ASP A 137 23.10 6.41 4.56
CA ASP A 137 23.63 6.36 5.93
C ASP A 137 22.75 7.11 6.96
N HIS A 138 21.43 7.14 6.73
CA HIS A 138 20.45 7.78 7.61
C HIS A 138 19.46 6.76 8.16
N SER A 139 18.84 7.08 9.30
CA SER A 139 17.81 6.19 9.88
C SER A 139 16.57 6.11 8.98
N PRO A 140 15.90 4.93 8.88
CA PRO A 140 14.65 4.79 8.13
C PRO A 140 13.55 5.73 8.63
N TRP A 141 13.52 6.02 9.93
CA TRP A 141 12.59 6.98 10.53
C TRP A 141 12.81 8.41 10.03
N GLU A 142 14.06 8.79 9.81
CA GLU A 142 14.40 10.11 9.29
C GLU A 142 14.03 10.25 7.82
N VAL A 143 14.45 9.29 6.99
CA VAL A 143 14.15 9.33 5.55
C VAL A 143 12.65 9.15 5.29
N GLY A 144 12.01 8.18 5.93
CA GLY A 144 10.60 7.83 5.69
C GLY A 144 9.60 8.83 6.25
N LEU A 145 9.84 9.34 7.46
CA LEU A 145 8.88 10.23 8.11
C LEU A 145 9.35 11.67 8.14
N LYS A 146 10.58 11.96 8.58
CA LYS A 146 10.99 13.37 8.72
C LYS A 146 11.10 14.08 7.37
N TRP A 147 11.71 13.42 6.38
CA TRP A 147 11.90 14.02 5.05
C TRP A 147 10.62 13.97 4.21
N ASN A 148 9.83 12.90 4.33
CA ASN A 148 8.61 12.71 3.54
C ASN A 148 7.30 13.09 4.27
N LYS A 149 7.33 13.71 5.45
CA LYS A 149 6.11 14.10 6.20
C LYS A 149 5.09 14.87 5.38
N PHE A 150 5.54 15.79 4.52
CA PHE A 150 4.64 16.57 3.68
C PHE A 150 4.05 15.73 2.55
N TYR A 151 4.83 14.78 2.02
CA TYR A 151 4.31 13.82 1.06
C TYR A 151 3.23 12.94 1.70
N LEU A 152 3.49 12.41 2.91
CA LEU A 152 2.51 11.62 3.68
C LEU A 152 1.20 12.38 3.96
N LEU A 153 1.25 13.69 4.21
CA LEU A 153 0.06 14.49 4.56
C LEU A 153 -0.65 15.09 3.34
N LEU A 154 0.09 15.56 2.34
CA LEU A 154 -0.46 16.31 1.21
C LEU A 154 -0.85 15.40 0.05
N TYR A 155 -0.07 14.34 -0.22
CA TYR A 155 -0.31 13.48 -1.36
C TYR A 155 -1.66 12.73 -1.29
N PRO A 156 -2.11 12.17 -0.14
CA PRO A 156 -3.45 11.61 -0.02
C PRO A 156 -4.55 12.62 -0.40
N SER A 157 -4.44 13.85 0.09
CA SER A 157 -5.40 14.92 -0.19
C SER A 157 -5.42 15.31 -1.66
N LEU A 158 -4.24 15.38 -2.29
CA LEU A 158 -4.10 15.67 -3.70
C LEU A 158 -4.66 14.52 -4.57
N LEU A 159 -4.34 13.26 -4.22
CA LEU A 159 -4.85 12.08 -4.90
C LEU A 159 -6.38 12.07 -4.87
N VAL A 160 -6.97 12.10 -3.68
CA VAL A 160 -8.43 12.09 -3.50
C VAL A 160 -9.08 13.27 -4.23
N GLY A 161 -8.55 14.48 -4.06
CA GLY A 161 -9.06 15.67 -4.73
C GLY A 161 -9.03 15.53 -6.26
N LEU A 162 -7.92 15.05 -6.83
CA LEU A 162 -7.80 14.83 -8.27
C LEU A 162 -8.79 13.77 -8.76
N MET A 163 -8.94 12.66 -8.03
CA MET A 163 -9.85 11.59 -8.43
C MET A 163 -11.31 12.07 -8.45
N LEU A 164 -11.73 12.83 -7.43
CA LEU A 164 -13.07 13.41 -7.39
C LEU A 164 -13.29 14.45 -8.48
N LEU A 165 -12.28 15.29 -8.78
CA LEU A 165 -12.36 16.27 -9.86
C LEU A 165 -12.48 15.62 -11.24
N LEU A 166 -11.85 14.46 -11.44
CA LEU A 166 -11.94 13.67 -12.66
C LEU A 166 -13.27 12.93 -12.80
N GLY A 167 -14.17 13.02 -11.82
CA GLY A 167 -15.50 12.43 -11.85
C GLY A 167 -15.52 10.91 -11.67
N PHE A 168 -14.52 10.37 -10.99
CA PHE A 168 -14.49 8.96 -10.58
C PHE A 168 -15.32 8.67 -9.34
#